data_AF-A0A528B0J7-F1
#
_entry.id   AF-A0A528B0J7-F1
#
_cell.length_a   1.000
_cell.length_b   1.000
_cell.length_c   1.000
_cell.angle_alpha   90.00
_cell.angle_beta   90.00
_cell.angle_gamma   90.00
#
_symmetry.space_group_name_H-M   'P 1'
#
loop_
_entity.id
_entity.type
_entity.pdbx_description
1 polymer ?
#
loop_
_entity_poly.entity_id
_entity_poly.type
_entity_poly.pdbx_seq_one_letter_code
_entity_poly.pdbx_strand_id
1 'polypeptide(L)'
;TQAPSNDPWSSLAGYSHFHTVPRRTRLRYGDDEIVALVSVRPDKRFQVALDAPYDSGSPLDLRAAPRLARWPGHVTVFSGAIGYSFAVPDPLARADEIAAGSDSLRAPMPGLVKLVRAARGEAVIKGQPLLILEAMKME
;
A
#
# COMPACT_ATOMS: atom_id res chain seq x y z
N THR A 1 13.12 -23.37 4.95
CA THR A 1 13.56 -23.42 3.54
C THR A 1 12.32 -23.36 2.66
N GLN A 2 12.05 -22.22 2.03
CA GLN A 2 10.87 -22.06 1.17
C GLN A 2 11.20 -22.68 -0.20
N ALA A 3 10.36 -23.60 -0.69
CA ALA A 3 10.54 -24.25 -1.98
C ALA A 3 10.62 -23.20 -3.11
N PRO A 4 11.42 -23.44 -4.17
CA PRO A 4 11.47 -22.52 -5.30
C PRO A 4 10.09 -22.44 -5.94
N SER A 5 9.55 -21.22 -5.96
CA SER A 5 8.28 -20.91 -6.60
C SER A 5 8.42 -21.02 -8.11
N ASN A 6 7.58 -21.83 -8.76
CA ASN A 6 7.48 -21.92 -10.22
C ASN A 6 6.71 -20.75 -10.85
N ASP A 7 6.36 -19.74 -10.04
CA ASP A 7 5.73 -18.53 -10.50
C ASP A 7 6.72 -17.70 -11.34
N PRO A 8 6.46 -17.46 -12.64
CA PRO A 8 7.31 -16.62 -13.48
C PRO A 8 7.48 -15.20 -12.91
N TRP A 9 6.49 -14.72 -12.14
CA TRP A 9 6.51 -13.40 -11.50
C TRP A 9 7.43 -13.33 -10.29
N SER A 10 7.82 -14.47 -9.71
CA SER A 10 8.74 -14.51 -8.56
C SER A 10 10.18 -14.10 -8.91
N SER A 11 10.53 -14.11 -10.21
CA SER A 11 11.84 -13.66 -10.70
C SER A 11 11.91 -12.15 -10.99
N LEU A 12 10.77 -11.45 -11.02
CA LEU A 12 10.64 -10.06 -11.48
C LEU A 12 10.76 -9.02 -10.36
N ALA A 13 11.48 -9.32 -9.28
CA ALA A 13 11.72 -8.37 -8.20
C ALA A 13 12.30 -7.05 -8.76
N GLY A 14 11.50 -5.98 -8.76
CA GLY A 14 11.91 -4.67 -9.27
C GLY A 14 11.74 -4.44 -10.77
N TYR A 15 11.00 -5.30 -11.49
CA TYR A 15 10.78 -5.10 -12.93
C TYR A 15 10.14 -3.75 -13.26
N SER A 16 10.73 -3.08 -14.24
CA SER A 16 10.21 -1.90 -14.91
C SER A 16 10.71 -1.91 -16.36
N HIS A 17 9.90 -1.38 -17.27
CA HIS A 17 10.19 -1.45 -18.72
C HIS A 17 11.39 -0.61 -19.19
N PHE A 18 11.82 0.39 -18.42
CA PHE A 18 12.79 1.38 -18.89
C PHE A 18 13.91 1.69 -17.89
N HIS A 19 13.55 2.04 -16.65
CA HIS A 19 14.49 2.42 -15.59
C HIS A 19 13.97 1.90 -14.26
N THR A 20 14.86 1.57 -13.30
CA THR A 20 14.43 1.14 -11.96
C THR A 20 13.47 2.15 -11.36
N VAL A 21 12.23 1.72 -11.09
CA VAL A 21 11.21 2.58 -10.51
C VAL A 21 11.28 2.45 -8.98
N PRO A 22 11.59 3.54 -8.24
CA PRO A 22 11.51 3.52 -6.79
C PRO A 22 10.05 3.34 -6.37
N ARG A 23 9.79 2.34 -5.54
CA ARG A 23 8.48 2.08 -4.95
C ARG A 23 8.40 2.75 -3.59
N ARG A 24 7.44 3.66 -3.44
CA ARG A 24 7.13 4.28 -2.15
C ARG A 24 6.39 3.28 -1.27
N THR A 25 6.97 2.96 -0.12
CA THR A 25 6.42 2.07 0.91
C THR A 25 6.31 2.86 2.21
N ARG A 26 5.23 2.60 2.96
CA ARG A 26 5.05 3.15 4.31
C ARG A 26 5.16 2.00 5.31
N LEU A 27 5.93 2.22 6.35
CA LEU A 27 6.17 1.29 7.45
C LEU A 27 5.71 1.98 8.73
N ARG A 28 5.07 1.25 9.63
CA ARG A 28 4.73 1.76 10.96
C ARG A 28 5.61 1.09 12.00
N TYR A 29 6.23 1.89 12.86
CA TYR A 29 7.04 1.42 13.99
C TYR A 29 6.61 2.15 15.26
N GLY A 30 5.93 1.45 16.17
CA GLY A 30 5.21 2.11 17.27
C GLY A 30 4.12 3.03 16.71
N ASP A 31 4.15 4.31 17.10
CA ASP A 31 3.27 5.36 16.60
C ASP A 31 3.85 6.12 15.39
N ASP A 32 5.11 5.86 15.04
CA ASP A 32 5.79 6.55 13.95
C ASP A 32 5.46 5.93 12.58
N GLU A 33 5.14 6.78 11.61
CA GLU A 33 5.06 6.42 10.20
C GLU A 33 6.38 6.75 9.50
N ILE A 34 7.04 5.71 8.97
CA ILE A 34 8.30 5.81 8.23
C ILE A 34 7.98 5.61 6.75
N VAL A 35 8.30 6.60 5.93
CA VAL A 35 8.18 6.47 4.47
C VAL A 35 9.53 6.13 3.88
N ALA A 36 9.56 5.07 3.08
CA ALA A 36 10.74 4.60 2.37
C ALA A 36 10.51 4.54 0.85
N LEU A 37 11.47 5.03 0.07
CA LEU A 37 11.57 4.80 -1.36
C LEU A 37 12.52 3.64 -1.60
N VAL A 38 12.00 2.53 -2.13
CA VAL A 38 12.76 1.29 -2.34
C VAL A 38 12.91 1.02 -3.82
N SER A 39 14.14 0.96 -4.30
CA SER A 39 14.49 0.58 -5.67
C SER A 39 15.35 -0.69 -5.67
N VAL A 40 15.22 -1.51 -6.72
CA VAL A 40 16.04 -2.71 -6.88
C VAL A 40 17.09 -2.45 -7.96
N ARG A 41 18.36 -2.54 -7.58
CA ARG A 41 19.49 -2.41 -8.49
C ARG A 41 19.60 -3.68 -9.36
N PRO A 42 20.19 -3.58 -10.57
CA PRO A 42 20.39 -4.74 -11.45
C PRO A 42 21.18 -5.89 -10.81
N ASP A 43 22.02 -5.60 -9.82
CA ASP A 43 22.81 -6.58 -9.05
C ASP A 43 22.05 -7.18 -7.85
N LYS A 44 20.72 -7.03 -7.81
CA LYS A 44 19.80 -7.50 -6.76
C LYS A 44 20.02 -6.85 -5.39
N ARG A 45 20.77 -5.75 -5.31
CA ARG A 45 20.77 -4.90 -4.11
C ARG A 45 19.53 -4.03 -4.06
N PHE A 46 19.06 -3.76 -2.85
CA PHE A 46 17.98 -2.82 -2.60
C PHE A 46 18.62 -1.49 -2.23
N GLN A 47 18.20 -0.43 -2.91
CA GLN A 47 18.54 0.93 -2.53
C GLN A 47 17.34 1.54 -1.84
N VAL A 48 17.54 2.05 -0.62
CA VAL A 48 16.47 2.55 0.25
C VAL A 48 16.78 3.98 0.66
N ALA A 49 15.91 4.92 0.30
CA ALA A 49 15.93 6.28 0.84
C ALA A 49 14.74 6.46 1.79
N LEU A 50 14.93 7.18 2.89
CA LEU A 50 13.88 7.49 3.85
C LEU A 50 13.47 8.96 3.68
N ASP A 51 12.18 9.27 3.83
CA ASP A 51 11.73 10.67 3.92
C ASP A 51 12.04 11.24 5.31
N ALA A 52 11.99 12.58 5.43
CA ALA A 52 12.05 13.27 6.71
C ALA A 52 10.99 12.72 7.71
N PRO A 53 11.31 12.65 9.02
CA PRO A 53 12.54 13.13 9.68
C PRO A 53 13.72 12.14 9.63
N TYR A 54 13.55 11.00 8.96
CA TYR A 54 14.52 9.91 8.95
C TYR A 54 15.48 9.94 7.76
N ASP A 55 15.45 10.99 6.95
CA ASP A 55 16.32 11.16 5.79
C ASP A 55 17.79 11.20 6.23
N SER A 56 18.59 10.28 5.69
CA SER A 56 20.03 10.16 5.93
C SER A 56 20.88 10.96 4.94
N GLY A 57 20.27 11.68 3.99
CA GLY A 57 20.96 12.48 2.96
C GLY A 57 21.59 11.65 1.82
N SER A 58 21.73 10.34 2.00
CA SER A 58 22.09 9.40 0.95
C SER A 58 21.32 8.08 1.09
N PRO A 59 20.87 7.45 -0.01
CA PRO A 59 20.20 6.16 0.04
C PRO A 59 21.13 5.04 0.54
N LEU A 60 20.57 4.12 1.33
CA LEU A 60 21.25 2.95 1.84
C LEU A 60 21.21 1.80 0.83
N ASP A 61 22.37 1.23 0.51
CA ASP A 61 22.48 0.01 -0.30
C ASP A 61 22.47 -1.23 0.61
N LEU A 62 21.36 -1.96 0.60
CA LEU A 62 21.16 -3.19 1.35
C LEU A 62 21.29 -4.41 0.44
N ARG A 63 22.10 -5.39 0.89
CA ARG A 63 22.01 -6.76 0.38
C ARG A 63 20.83 -7.43 1.10
N ALA A 64 19.91 -8.03 0.35
CA ALA A 64 18.81 -8.79 0.95
C ALA A 64 19.35 -10.05 1.65
N ALA A 65 19.65 -9.92 2.94
CA ALA A 65 19.92 -11.03 3.83
C ALA A 65 19.70 -10.72 5.34
N PRO A 66 18.75 -9.86 5.77
CA PRO A 66 18.45 -9.82 7.20
C PRO A 66 17.83 -11.16 7.63
N ARG A 67 18.18 -11.63 8.83
CA ARG A 67 17.40 -12.70 9.47
C ARG A 67 16.00 -12.13 9.71
N LEU A 68 14.99 -12.79 9.15
CA LEU A 68 13.59 -12.36 9.26
C LEU A 68 12.69 -13.52 9.62
N ALA A 69 11.59 -13.21 10.31
CA ALA A 69 10.47 -14.11 10.54
C ALA A 69 9.19 -13.46 9.99
N ARG A 70 8.36 -14.24 9.31
CA ARG A 70 7.07 -13.79 8.76
C ARG A 70 5.94 -14.45 9.55
N TRP A 71 4.96 -13.64 9.94
CA TRP A 71 3.76 -14.04 10.65
C TRP A 71 2.54 -13.47 9.92
N PRO A 72 1.32 -13.97 10.17
CA PRO A 72 0.12 -13.34 9.63
C PRO A 72 0.08 -11.85 9.97
N GLY A 73 0.07 -10.99 8.94
CA GLY A 73 0.02 -9.52 9.10
C GLY A 73 1.29 -8.83 9.59
N HIS A 74 2.39 -9.56 9.86
CA HIS A 74 3.60 -8.96 10.45
C HIS A 74 4.90 -9.56 9.92
N VAL A 75 5.96 -8.74 9.88
CA VAL A 75 7.34 -9.17 9.61
C VAL A 75 8.23 -8.71 10.75
N THR A 76 9.00 -9.63 11.31
CA THR A 76 10.03 -9.33 12.31
C THR A 76 11.39 -9.41 11.65
N VAL A 77 12.17 -8.34 11.74
CA VAL A 77 13.56 -8.23 11.27
C VAL A 77 14.49 -8.27 12.47
N PHE A 78 15.51 -9.14 12.42
CA PHE A 78 16.47 -9.27 13.51
C PHE A 78 17.79 -8.56 13.17
N SER A 79 18.26 -7.71 14.08
CA SER A 79 19.60 -7.12 14.07
C SER A 79 20.33 -7.54 15.34
N GLY A 80 21.30 -8.45 15.21
CA GLY A 80 21.94 -9.09 16.35
C GLY A 80 20.92 -9.85 17.21
N ALA A 81 20.82 -9.49 18.49
CA ALA A 81 19.87 -10.06 19.45
C ALA A 81 18.53 -9.31 19.52
N ILE A 82 18.37 -8.20 18.79
CA ILE A 82 17.19 -7.34 18.85
C ILE A 82 16.26 -7.66 17.66
N GLY A 83 14.97 -7.83 17.95
CA GLY A 83 13.92 -8.02 16.94
C GLY A 83 13.07 -6.76 16.78
N TYR A 84 12.88 -6.31 15.54
CA TYR A 84 12.02 -5.20 15.16
C TYR A 84 10.82 -5.73 14.39
N SER A 85 9.60 -5.52 14.90
CA SER A 85 8.37 -6.02 14.27
C SER A 85 7.61 -4.92 13.56
N PHE A 86 7.20 -5.17 12.33
CA PHE A 86 6.45 -4.25 11.48
C PHE A 86 5.15 -4.91 11.02
N ALA A 87 4.06 -4.15 11.00
CA ALA A 87 2.82 -4.58 10.36
C ALA A 87 3.00 -4.58 8.83
N VAL A 88 2.48 -5.61 8.17
CA VAL A 88 2.36 -5.67 6.71
C VAL A 88 0.98 -5.15 6.37
N PRO A 89 0.86 -4.00 5.68
CA PRO A 89 -0.43 -3.48 5.28
C PRO A 89 -1.16 -4.49 4.39
N ASP A 90 -2.44 -4.73 4.69
CA ASP A 90 -3.30 -5.47 3.79
C ASP A 90 -3.57 -4.60 2.54
N PRO A 91 -3.12 -5.03 1.34
CA PRO A 91 -3.36 -4.26 0.12
C PRO A 91 -4.84 -4.07 -0.19
N LEU A 92 -5.72 -4.96 0.30
CA LEU A 92 -7.16 -4.85 0.10
C LEU A 92 -7.78 -3.78 1.00
N ALA A 93 -7.37 -3.72 2.28
CA ALA A 93 -7.84 -2.69 3.21
C ALA A 93 -7.49 -1.26 2.75
N ARG A 94 -6.34 -1.06 2.08
CA ARG A 94 -5.97 0.24 1.51
C ARG A 94 -6.87 0.66 0.35
N ALA A 95 -7.36 -0.28 -0.46
CA ALA A 95 -8.32 0.02 -1.51
C ALA A 95 -9.64 0.52 -0.92
N ASP A 96 -10.05 -0.03 0.22
CA ASP A 96 -11.25 0.38 0.95
C ASP A 96 -11.10 1.78 1.58
N GLU A 97 -9.94 2.10 2.17
CA GLU A 97 -9.66 3.43 2.74
C GLU A 97 -9.59 4.53 1.66
N ILE A 98 -8.94 4.27 0.52
CA ILE A 98 -8.89 5.22 -0.61
C ILE A 98 -10.29 5.43 -1.20
N ALA A 99 -11.14 4.40 -1.17
CA ALA A 99 -12.54 4.53 -1.58
C ALA A 99 -13.40 5.33 -0.58
N ALA A 100 -12.94 5.49 0.66
CA ALA A 100 -13.66 6.08 1.78
C ALA A 100 -13.12 7.47 2.22
N GLY A 101 -12.51 8.25 1.31
CA GLY A 101 -12.15 9.64 1.60
C GLY A 101 -13.36 10.42 2.14
N SER A 102 -13.18 11.12 3.27
CA SER A 102 -14.24 11.75 4.09
C SER A 102 -15.21 12.66 3.33
N ASP A 103 -14.79 13.18 2.16
CA ASP A 103 -15.57 14.11 1.35
C ASP A 103 -16.24 13.44 0.13
N SER A 104 -16.07 12.12 -0.06
CA SER A 104 -16.61 11.39 -1.19
C SER A 104 -17.30 10.10 -0.77
N LEU A 105 -18.58 9.96 -1.13
CA LEU A 105 -19.30 8.71 -1.03
C LEU A 105 -19.20 7.96 -2.36
N ARG A 106 -18.47 6.84 -2.39
CA ARG A 106 -18.40 5.98 -3.56
C ARG A 106 -19.39 4.82 -3.43
N ALA A 107 -20.17 4.59 -4.49
CA ALA A 107 -21.11 3.47 -4.52
C ALA A 107 -20.35 2.12 -4.51
N PRO A 108 -20.85 1.10 -3.78
CA PRO A 108 -20.18 -0.21 -3.65
C PRO A 108 -20.20 -1.03 -4.94
N MET A 109 -21.02 -0.67 -5.92
CA MET A 109 -21.07 -1.28 -7.25
C MET A 109 -21.28 -0.22 -8.33
N PRO A 110 -20.75 -0.42 -9.55
CA PRO A 110 -21.06 0.43 -10.69
C PRO A 110 -22.56 0.41 -11.01
N GLY A 111 -23.12 1.56 -11.34
CA GLY A 111 -24.53 1.69 -11.67
C GLY A 111 -24.83 2.98 -12.40
N LEU A 112 -25.96 3.01 -13.11
CA LEU A 112 -26.44 4.19 -13.80
C LEU A 112 -27.16 5.12 -12.82
N VAL A 113 -26.83 6.42 -12.85
CA VAL A 113 -27.55 7.44 -12.04
C VAL A 113 -28.95 7.63 -12.59
N LYS A 114 -29.98 7.29 -11.80
CA LYS A 114 -31.39 7.49 -12.17
C LYS A 114 -31.92 8.84 -11.72
N LEU A 115 -31.50 9.29 -10.54
CA LEU A 115 -32.05 10.48 -9.93
C LEU A 115 -31.05 11.12 -8.96
N VAL A 116 -30.95 12.44 -9.01
CA VAL A 116 -30.19 13.26 -8.05
C VAL A 116 -31.20 14.09 -7.28
N ARG A 117 -31.18 14.01 -5.95
CA ARG A 117 -32.16 14.66 -5.05
C ARG A 117 -31.62 15.89 -4.35
N ALA A 118 -30.31 16.00 -4.19
CA ALA A 118 -29.68 17.13 -3.51
C ALA A 118 -29.07 18.11 -4.52
N ALA A 119 -29.30 19.40 -4.31
CA ALA A 119 -28.65 20.47 -5.05
C ALA A 119 -27.25 20.77 -4.46
N ARG A 120 -26.40 21.42 -5.27
CA ARG A 120 -25.07 21.82 -4.83
C ARG A 120 -25.19 22.83 -3.68
N GLY A 121 -24.53 22.54 -2.56
CA GLY A 121 -24.53 23.41 -1.36
C GLY A 121 -25.78 23.27 -0.47
N GLU A 122 -26.68 22.34 -0.79
CA GLU A 122 -27.84 22.04 0.05
C GLU A 122 -27.38 21.39 1.36
N ALA A 123 -27.88 21.91 2.49
CA ALA A 123 -27.68 21.28 3.80
C ALA A 123 -28.56 20.03 3.90
N VAL A 124 -27.96 18.89 4.19
CA VAL A 124 -28.64 17.58 4.24
C VAL A 124 -28.60 17.00 5.64
N ILE A 125 -29.61 16.20 5.98
CA ILE A 125 -29.68 15.51 7.28
C ILE A 125 -29.30 14.03 7.16
N LYS A 126 -28.87 13.43 8.27
CA LYS A 126 -28.52 12.01 8.32
C LYS A 126 -29.71 11.16 7.83
N GLY A 127 -29.44 10.26 6.88
CA GLY A 127 -30.45 9.38 6.30
C GLY A 127 -31.22 9.98 5.11
N GLN A 128 -30.98 11.25 4.75
CA GLN A 128 -31.55 11.85 3.56
C GLN A 128 -30.94 11.21 2.29
N PRO A 129 -31.75 10.62 1.39
CA PRO A 129 -31.24 10.05 0.15
C PRO A 129 -30.79 11.15 -0.81
N LEU A 130 -29.51 11.12 -1.19
CA LEU A 130 -28.91 12.14 -2.07
C LEU A 130 -29.05 11.80 -3.56
N LEU A 131 -28.96 10.52 -3.90
CA LEU A 131 -29.07 10.02 -5.27
C LEU A 131 -29.57 8.57 -5.27
N ILE A 132 -30.11 8.15 -6.41
CA ILE A 132 -30.55 6.76 -6.66
C ILE A 132 -29.78 6.24 -7.87
N LEU A 133 -29.16 5.07 -7.69
CA LEU A 133 -28.45 4.34 -8.74
C LEU A 133 -29.20 3.06 -9.06
N GLU A 134 -29.24 2.71 -10.35
CA GLU A 134 -29.57 1.36 -10.79
C GLU A 134 -28.27 0.56 -10.86
N ALA A 135 -28.10 -0.45 -9.99
CA ALA A 135 -26.94 -1.32 -10.01
C ALA A 135 -26.96 -2.19 -11.27
N MET A 136 -25.84 -2.25 -11.99
CA MET A 136 -25.68 -3.19 -13.09
C MET A 136 -25.02 -4.46 -12.56
N LYS A 137 -25.54 -5.64 -12.92
CA LYS A 137 -24.81 -6.89 -12.69
C LYS A 137 -23.63 -6.94 -13.65
N MET A 138 -22.49 -7.38 -13.13
CA MET A 138 -21.42 -7.93 -13.96
C MET A 138 -21.86 -9.35 -14.33
N GLU A 139 -21.98 -9.63 -15.63
CA GLU A 139 -21.87 -11.00 -16.15
C GLU A 139 -20.44 -11.51 -15.95
#